data_AF-A0A2V9P8P2-F1
#
_entry.id   AF-A0A2V9P8P2-F1
#
_cell.length_a   1.000
_cell.length_b   1.000
_cell.length_c   1.000
_cell.angle_alpha   90.00
_cell.angle_beta   90.00
_cell.angle_gamma   90.00
#
_symmetry.space_group_name_H-M   'P 1'
#
loop_
_entity.id
_entity.type
_entity.pdbx_description
1 polymer ?
#
loop_
_entity_poly.entity_id
_entity_poly.type
_entity_poly.pdbx_seq_one_letter_code
_entity_poly.pdbx_strand_id
1 'polypeptide(L)'
;MYRITGNFLEASTENILFGGGNATTTPTDIEIRQNHFFKPMTWMIGQPGFVGGPTGNAFMVKNHLELKNASRVLIEGNIFENTWGGFSQAGYSILLTPKNQAGVNGTNLCPICAVTDVTIRFNTISHAGAGISLANVTSANNGTALYGARYSIHDVTIDDISISKYKGNGNLVMVLSGWATNSLNNVSVNHITGFPDPVAPILYVGNSITDPPMYGFTFTNNLVSQVLYPVWTTGGGTSNCASSDVPITIVNACFT
;
A
#
# COMPACT_ATOMS: atom_id res chain seq x y z
N MET A 1 -5.94 6.92 -22.08
CA MET A 1 -5.93 7.87 -20.95
C MET A 1 -7.18 7.65 -20.12
N TYR A 2 -7.02 7.45 -18.81
CA TYR A 2 -8.12 7.33 -17.84
C TYR A 2 -8.09 8.53 -16.93
N ARG A 3 -9.25 9.16 -16.66
CA ARG A 3 -9.32 10.37 -15.86
C ARG A 3 -10.47 10.27 -14.86
N ILE A 4 -10.13 10.29 -13.57
CA ILE A 4 -11.05 10.20 -12.44
C ILE A 4 -10.78 11.42 -11.57
N THR A 5 -11.61 12.47 -11.70
CA THR A 5 -11.37 13.73 -10.99
C THR A 5 -12.63 14.42 -10.50
N GLY A 6 -12.52 15.07 -9.34
CA GLY A 6 -13.61 15.85 -8.75
C GLY A 6 -14.75 15.01 -8.19
N ASN A 7 -14.51 13.73 -7.89
CA ASN A 7 -15.55 12.81 -7.43
C ASN A 7 -15.56 12.68 -5.90
N PHE A 8 -16.73 12.37 -5.36
CA PHE A 8 -16.87 11.76 -4.03
C PHE A 8 -17.07 10.25 -4.22
N LEU A 9 -16.19 9.45 -3.62
CA LEU A 9 -16.11 8.01 -3.81
C LEU A 9 -16.37 7.31 -2.47
N GLU A 10 -17.54 6.71 -2.34
CA GLU A 10 -17.97 6.00 -1.13
C GLU A 10 -18.23 4.52 -1.44
N ALA A 11 -17.38 3.62 -0.94
CA ALA A 11 -17.47 2.18 -1.16
C ALA A 11 -16.81 1.42 -0.02
N SER A 12 -17.30 0.21 0.32
CA SER A 12 -16.73 -0.56 1.43
C SER A 12 -15.42 -1.27 1.05
N THR A 13 -15.39 -1.91 -0.13
CA THR A 13 -14.20 -2.58 -0.68
C THR A 13 -13.18 -1.56 -1.23
N GLU A 14 -12.37 -1.93 -2.23
CA GLU A 14 -11.55 -0.96 -2.96
C GLU A 14 -12.44 0.10 -3.61
N ASN A 15 -12.21 1.41 -3.38
CA ASN A 15 -12.97 2.45 -4.08
C ASN A 15 -12.53 2.53 -5.56
N ILE A 16 -11.22 2.41 -5.81
CA ILE A 16 -10.66 2.26 -7.15
C ILE A 16 -9.65 1.10 -7.12
N LEU A 17 -9.80 0.18 -8.07
CA LEU A 17 -8.87 -0.91 -8.34
C LEU A 17 -8.52 -0.94 -9.83
N PHE A 18 -7.23 -0.87 -10.16
CA PHE A 18 -6.73 -1.19 -11.50
C PHE A 18 -6.07 -2.57 -11.47
N GLY A 19 -6.72 -3.57 -12.07
CA GLY A 19 -6.31 -4.97 -12.09
C GLY A 19 -7.29 -5.87 -11.32
N GLY A 20 -6.83 -7.00 -10.79
CA GLY A 20 -7.66 -7.90 -9.97
C GLY A 20 -8.35 -9.06 -10.71
N GLY A 21 -8.20 -9.14 -12.04
CA GLY A 21 -8.59 -10.31 -12.84
C GLY A 21 -7.67 -10.48 -14.05
N ASN A 22 -7.88 -11.52 -14.86
CA ASN A 22 -7.06 -11.80 -16.04
C ASN A 22 -6.82 -10.57 -16.92
N ALA A 23 -5.59 -10.33 -17.37
CA ALA A 23 -5.28 -9.19 -18.22
C ALA A 23 -4.35 -9.55 -19.39
N THR A 24 -4.68 -8.97 -20.55
CA THR A 24 -3.89 -9.06 -21.79
C THR A 24 -3.18 -7.75 -22.14
N THR A 25 -3.46 -6.68 -21.40
CA THR A 25 -2.83 -5.36 -21.54
C THR A 25 -2.63 -4.70 -20.17
N THR A 26 -1.78 -3.68 -20.13
CA THR A 26 -1.55 -2.83 -18.95
C THR A 26 -2.17 -1.45 -19.20
N PRO A 27 -3.21 -1.04 -18.45
CA PRO A 27 -3.77 0.30 -18.51
C PRO A 27 -2.71 1.36 -18.28
N THR A 28 -2.70 2.40 -19.12
CA THR A 28 -1.71 3.47 -19.02
C THR A 28 -2.30 4.87 -19.11
N ASP A 29 -1.53 5.87 -18.64
CA ASP A 29 -1.90 7.29 -18.62
C ASP A 29 -3.16 7.53 -17.78
N ILE A 30 -3.03 7.30 -16.47
CA ILE A 30 -4.12 7.32 -15.50
C ILE A 30 -3.97 8.54 -14.59
N GLU A 31 -5.01 9.37 -14.53
CA GLU A 31 -5.13 10.49 -13.59
C GLU A 31 -6.22 10.21 -12.56
N ILE A 32 -5.86 10.16 -11.28
CA ILE A 32 -6.76 10.07 -10.13
C ILE A 32 -6.53 11.33 -9.30
N ARG A 33 -7.36 12.36 -9.49
CA ARG A 33 -7.05 13.70 -8.98
C ARG A 33 -8.21 14.38 -8.30
N GLN A 34 -7.96 15.07 -7.20
CA GLN A 34 -8.99 15.92 -6.55
C GLN A 34 -10.29 15.18 -6.24
N ASN A 35 -10.19 13.90 -5.87
CA ASN A 35 -11.33 13.11 -5.41
C ASN A 35 -11.31 13.04 -3.88
N HIS A 36 -12.49 12.81 -3.31
CA HIS A 36 -12.65 12.49 -1.90
C HIS A 36 -13.07 11.03 -1.78
N PHE A 37 -12.16 10.20 -1.29
CA PHE A 37 -12.38 8.81 -0.91
C PHE A 37 -12.83 8.76 0.54
N PHE A 38 -14.04 8.26 0.76
CA PHE A 38 -14.64 8.23 2.08
C PHE A 38 -15.23 6.86 2.38
N LYS A 39 -15.07 6.40 3.62
CA LYS A 39 -15.87 5.29 4.15
C LYS A 39 -16.59 5.73 5.42
N PRO A 40 -17.93 5.61 5.51
CA PRO A 40 -18.64 5.90 6.74
C PRO A 40 -18.14 5.04 7.90
N MET A 41 -17.75 5.66 9.01
CA MET A 41 -17.33 4.92 10.22
C MET A 41 -18.46 4.06 10.80
N THR A 42 -19.72 4.37 10.49
CA THR A 42 -20.87 3.51 10.81
C THR A 42 -20.80 2.14 10.12
N TRP A 43 -19.92 1.92 9.13
CA TRP A 43 -19.68 0.60 8.55
C TRP A 43 -18.67 -0.25 9.32
N MET A 44 -17.99 0.33 10.32
CA MET A 44 -17.01 -0.38 11.12
C MET A 44 -17.67 -1.02 12.35
N ILE A 45 -17.51 -2.33 12.51
CA ILE A 45 -18.03 -3.05 13.69
C ILE A 45 -17.53 -2.40 14.97
N GLY A 46 -18.47 -2.11 15.87
CA GLY A 46 -18.22 -1.51 17.18
C GLY A 46 -18.39 0.00 17.23
N GLN A 47 -18.59 0.66 16.09
CA GLN A 47 -18.90 2.09 16.07
C GLN A 47 -20.38 2.36 16.41
N PRO A 48 -20.69 3.49 17.08
CA PRO A 48 -22.08 3.91 17.31
C PRO A 48 -22.85 4.02 16.00
N GLY A 49 -24.07 3.48 15.97
CA GLY A 49 -24.89 3.48 14.76
C GLY A 49 -24.40 2.53 13.68
N PHE A 50 -23.68 1.46 14.05
CA PHE A 50 -23.18 0.47 13.10
C PHE A 50 -24.28 -0.06 12.16
N VAL A 51 -23.98 -0.05 10.86
CA VAL A 51 -24.81 -0.61 9.79
C VAL A 51 -23.99 -1.69 9.08
N GLY A 52 -24.59 -2.87 8.95
CA GLY A 52 -24.06 -3.98 8.14
C GLY A 52 -24.81 -4.15 6.82
N GLY A 53 -24.44 -5.17 6.05
CA GLY A 53 -25.19 -5.62 4.89
C GLY A 53 -26.57 -6.17 5.25
N PRO A 54 -27.37 -6.60 4.24
CA PRO A 54 -28.77 -7.02 4.44
C PRO A 54 -28.99 -8.14 5.47
N THR A 55 -27.96 -8.95 5.74
CA THR A 55 -27.99 -10.04 6.72
C THR A 55 -27.44 -9.64 8.10
N GLY A 56 -27.17 -8.36 8.33
CA GLY A 56 -26.57 -7.83 9.57
C GLY A 56 -25.04 -8.02 9.66
N ASN A 57 -24.43 -8.71 8.71
CA ASN A 57 -22.98 -8.91 8.67
C ASN A 57 -22.25 -7.61 8.30
N ALA A 58 -21.06 -7.41 8.83
CA ALA A 58 -20.24 -6.27 8.45
C ALA A 58 -19.87 -6.27 6.97
N PHE A 59 -19.72 -5.07 6.42
CA PHE A 59 -19.21 -4.90 5.08
C PHE A 59 -17.78 -5.42 4.99
N MET A 60 -17.43 -6.01 3.84
CA MET A 60 -16.04 -6.31 3.52
C MET A 60 -15.31 -5.01 3.25
N VAL A 61 -14.43 -4.63 4.16
CA VAL A 61 -13.68 -3.38 4.05
C VAL A 61 -12.28 -3.64 3.53
N LYS A 62 -11.88 -2.78 2.59
CA LYS A 62 -10.53 -2.79 2.02
C LYS A 62 -9.99 -1.37 1.88
N ASN A 63 -8.92 -1.23 1.13
CA ASN A 63 -8.18 0.02 0.93
C ASN A 63 -8.95 1.02 0.07
N HIS A 64 -8.51 2.27 0.00
CA HIS A 64 -9.13 3.27 -0.86
C HIS A 64 -8.73 3.06 -2.32
N LEU A 65 -7.45 2.80 -2.55
CA LEU A 65 -6.88 2.69 -3.88
C LEU A 65 -5.88 1.52 -3.93
N GLU A 66 -6.06 0.63 -4.90
CA GLU A 66 -5.09 -0.42 -5.19
C GLU A 66 -4.73 -0.46 -6.68
N LEU A 67 -3.43 -0.46 -6.96
CA LEU A 67 -2.88 -0.70 -8.28
C LEU A 67 -2.26 -2.09 -8.30
N LYS A 68 -2.83 -2.96 -9.13
CA LYS A 68 -2.32 -4.31 -9.43
C LYS A 68 -1.84 -4.45 -10.87
N ASN A 69 -2.33 -3.59 -11.76
CA ASN A 69 -1.94 -3.49 -13.16
C ASN A 69 -2.19 -2.07 -13.71
N ALA A 70 -1.17 -1.22 -13.71
CA ALA A 70 -1.25 0.16 -14.21
C ALA A 70 0.15 0.74 -14.48
N SER A 71 0.29 1.60 -15.50
CA SER A 71 1.53 2.33 -15.74
C SER A 71 1.29 3.81 -16.04
N ARG A 72 2.23 4.70 -15.65
CA ARG A 72 2.11 6.16 -15.81
C ARG A 72 0.86 6.69 -15.11
N VAL A 73 0.89 6.64 -13.78
CA VAL A 73 -0.25 6.99 -12.92
C VAL A 73 0.07 8.23 -12.10
N LEU A 74 -0.80 9.23 -12.14
CA LEU A 74 -0.77 10.40 -11.28
C LEU A 74 -1.93 10.32 -10.27
N ILE A 75 -1.58 10.18 -8.99
CA ILE A 75 -2.50 10.22 -7.85
C ILE A 75 -2.25 11.56 -7.13
N GLU A 76 -3.10 12.55 -7.36
CA GLU A 76 -2.81 13.93 -6.93
C GLU A 76 -3.98 14.63 -6.24
N GLY A 77 -3.72 15.28 -5.10
CA GLY A 77 -4.70 16.20 -4.51
C GLY A 77 -5.97 15.52 -4.00
N ASN A 78 -5.94 14.21 -3.75
CA ASN A 78 -7.08 13.47 -3.23
C ASN A 78 -7.11 13.49 -1.70
N ILE A 79 -8.31 13.39 -1.16
CA ILE A 79 -8.58 13.22 0.27
C ILE A 79 -8.96 11.76 0.50
N PHE A 80 -8.25 11.06 1.39
CA PHE A 80 -8.51 9.67 1.76
C PHE A 80 -8.86 9.58 3.24
N GLU A 81 -10.13 9.35 3.55
CA GLU A 81 -10.65 9.34 4.91
C GLU A 81 -11.33 8.00 5.25
N ASN A 82 -10.95 7.46 6.42
CA ASN A 82 -11.54 6.27 7.03
C ASN A 82 -11.23 4.96 6.30
N THR A 83 -10.16 4.28 6.70
CA THR A 83 -9.91 2.89 6.28
C THR A 83 -9.41 2.06 7.45
N TRP A 84 -9.87 0.81 7.55
CA TRP A 84 -9.54 -0.06 8.68
C TRP A 84 -9.27 -1.49 8.22
N GLY A 85 -8.55 -2.23 9.06
CA GLY A 85 -8.30 -3.66 8.85
C GLY A 85 -9.43 -4.55 9.33
N GLY A 86 -9.38 -5.84 8.96
CA GLY A 86 -10.20 -6.88 9.59
C GLY A 86 -10.77 -7.96 8.67
N PHE A 87 -10.91 -7.71 7.36
CA PHE A 87 -11.26 -8.76 6.39
C PHE A 87 -9.99 -9.39 5.81
N SER A 88 -9.63 -9.04 4.57
CA SER A 88 -8.44 -9.55 3.87
C SER A 88 -7.35 -8.49 3.71
N GLN A 89 -7.45 -7.37 4.42
CA GLN A 89 -6.57 -6.22 4.31
C GLN A 89 -6.20 -5.68 5.69
N ALA A 90 -5.03 -5.06 5.78
CA ALA A 90 -4.46 -4.53 7.02
C ALA A 90 -4.71 -3.01 7.20
N GLY A 91 -5.73 -2.46 6.52
CA GLY A 91 -6.13 -1.06 6.67
C GLY A 91 -5.20 -0.02 6.04
N TYR A 92 -4.32 -0.42 5.10
CA TYR A 92 -3.59 0.54 4.27
C TYR A 92 -4.56 1.34 3.38
N SER A 93 -4.31 2.63 3.23
CA SER A 93 -5.10 3.52 2.37
C SER A 93 -4.80 3.31 0.88
N ILE A 94 -3.51 3.26 0.51
CA ILE A 94 -3.06 3.08 -0.88
C ILE A 94 -2.14 1.87 -0.99
N LEU A 95 -2.39 1.00 -1.96
CA LEU A 95 -1.60 -0.20 -2.24
C LEU A 95 -1.05 -0.15 -3.67
N LEU A 96 0.28 -0.23 -3.81
CA LEU A 96 0.96 -0.53 -5.06
C LEU A 96 1.45 -1.98 -4.99
N THR A 97 0.64 -2.88 -5.54
CA THR A 97 0.75 -4.33 -5.34
C THR A 97 0.63 -5.05 -6.69
N PRO A 98 1.65 -4.96 -7.57
CA PRO A 98 1.63 -5.65 -8.86
C PRO A 98 1.52 -7.16 -8.66
N LYS A 99 0.31 -7.68 -8.64
CA LYS A 99 -0.01 -9.10 -8.51
C LYS A 99 -1.44 -9.29 -8.93
N ASN A 100 -1.76 -10.42 -9.52
CA ASN A 100 -3.14 -10.70 -9.90
C ASN A 100 -3.63 -11.99 -9.28
N GLN A 101 -4.93 -12.25 -9.39
CA GLN A 101 -5.56 -13.39 -8.77
C GLN A 101 -5.10 -14.68 -9.47
N ALA A 102 -5.07 -15.76 -8.68
CA ALA A 102 -4.80 -17.10 -9.20
C ALA A 102 -5.96 -17.58 -10.07
N GLY A 103 -5.64 -18.19 -11.21
CA GLY A 103 -6.61 -18.89 -12.04
C GLY A 103 -6.78 -20.33 -11.61
N VAL A 104 -7.66 -21.06 -12.33
CA VAL A 104 -7.85 -22.50 -12.14
C VAL A 104 -6.49 -23.22 -12.23
N ASN A 105 -6.28 -24.19 -11.34
CA ASN A 105 -5.04 -24.98 -11.23
C ASN A 105 -3.77 -24.16 -11.01
N GLY A 106 -3.89 -22.98 -10.38
CA GLY A 106 -2.73 -22.16 -10.09
C GLY A 106 -2.15 -21.45 -11.31
N THR A 107 -2.95 -21.22 -12.35
CA THR A 107 -2.51 -20.42 -13.51
C THR A 107 -2.26 -18.96 -13.10
N ASN A 108 -1.14 -18.38 -13.53
CA ASN A 108 -0.89 -16.94 -13.36
C ASN A 108 -1.78 -16.17 -14.36
N LEU A 109 -2.80 -15.47 -13.86
CA LEU A 109 -3.73 -14.71 -14.72
C LEU A 109 -3.16 -13.37 -15.19
N CYS A 110 -1.97 -12.99 -14.75
CA CYS A 110 -1.39 -11.75 -15.23
C CYS A 110 0.13 -11.72 -15.16
N PRO A 111 0.81 -12.58 -15.94
CA PRO A 111 2.26 -12.54 -16.05
C PRO A 111 2.76 -11.22 -16.66
N ILE A 112 1.90 -10.51 -17.40
CA ILE A 112 2.22 -9.20 -17.99
C ILE A 112 1.92 -8.01 -17.05
N CYS A 113 1.26 -8.25 -15.91
CA CYS A 113 0.84 -7.16 -15.04
C CYS A 113 2.05 -6.34 -14.60
N ALA A 114 1.90 -5.03 -14.57
CA ALA A 114 2.94 -4.16 -14.05
C ALA A 114 2.31 -3.03 -13.25
N VAL A 115 3.00 -2.56 -12.21
CA VAL A 115 2.69 -1.29 -11.54
C VAL A 115 3.94 -0.45 -11.62
N THR A 116 3.94 0.59 -12.45
CA THR A 116 5.18 1.33 -12.68
C THR A 116 4.97 2.75 -13.16
N ASP A 117 5.92 3.63 -12.85
CA ASP A 117 5.83 5.07 -13.14
C ASP A 117 4.61 5.68 -12.41
N VAL A 118 4.64 5.63 -11.08
CA VAL A 118 3.54 6.11 -10.24
C VAL A 118 4.00 7.34 -9.45
N THR A 119 3.27 8.44 -9.57
CA THR A 119 3.45 9.65 -8.75
C THR A 119 2.27 9.80 -7.81
N ILE A 120 2.56 9.87 -6.50
CA ILE A 120 1.59 10.15 -5.44
C ILE A 120 1.99 11.48 -4.80
N ARG A 121 1.17 12.53 -4.98
CA ARG A 121 1.49 13.85 -4.43
C ARG A 121 0.30 14.70 -4.01
N PHE A 122 0.51 15.59 -3.05
CA PHE A 122 -0.52 16.52 -2.54
C PHE A 122 -1.78 15.83 -1.99
N ASN A 123 -1.70 14.54 -1.66
CA ASN A 123 -2.84 13.80 -1.09
C ASN A 123 -2.82 13.89 0.43
N THR A 124 -4.01 13.80 1.04
CA THR A 124 -4.17 13.64 2.49
C THR A 124 -4.70 12.25 2.80
N ILE A 125 -4.12 11.57 3.78
CA ILE A 125 -4.59 10.28 4.30
C ILE A 125 -4.83 10.43 5.79
N SER A 126 -6.07 10.24 6.22
CA SER A 126 -6.49 10.47 7.61
C SER A 126 -7.41 9.36 8.10
N HIS A 127 -7.43 9.13 9.41
CA HIS A 127 -8.32 8.17 10.06
C HIS A 127 -8.15 6.74 9.52
N ALA A 128 -6.90 6.27 9.45
CA ALA A 128 -6.55 5.06 8.72
C ALA A 128 -5.81 4.03 9.58
N GLY A 129 -5.96 2.75 9.21
CA GLY A 129 -5.23 1.64 9.80
C GLY A 129 -3.74 1.67 9.48
N ALA A 130 -3.36 2.16 8.30
CA ALA A 130 -1.99 2.42 7.88
C ALA A 130 -1.97 3.31 6.62
N GLY A 131 -0.80 3.87 6.29
CA GLY A 131 -0.64 4.76 5.13
C GLY A 131 -0.58 4.02 3.80
N ILE A 132 0.62 3.84 3.27
CA ILE A 132 0.87 3.34 1.90
C ILE A 132 1.64 2.02 1.94
N SER A 133 1.22 1.04 1.15
CA SER A 133 1.94 -0.22 0.97
C SER A 133 2.52 -0.34 -0.44
N LEU A 134 3.83 -0.61 -0.53
CA LEU A 134 4.57 -0.87 -1.75
C LEU A 134 5.06 -2.31 -1.67
N ALA A 135 4.40 -3.24 -2.35
CA ALA A 135 4.67 -4.66 -2.18
C ALA A 135 4.70 -5.44 -3.50
N ASN A 136 5.91 -5.79 -3.93
CA ASN A 136 6.16 -6.74 -5.01
C ASN A 136 6.20 -8.15 -4.42
N VAL A 137 5.03 -8.79 -4.32
CA VAL A 137 4.91 -10.14 -3.76
C VAL A 137 4.17 -11.07 -4.71
N THR A 138 4.35 -12.37 -4.53
CA THR A 138 3.64 -13.35 -5.34
C THR A 138 2.15 -13.40 -5.00
N SER A 139 1.34 -13.83 -5.97
CA SER A 139 -0.05 -14.21 -5.72
C SER A 139 -0.14 -15.49 -4.89
N ALA A 140 -1.34 -15.84 -4.42
CA ALA A 140 -1.56 -17.01 -3.56
C ALA A 140 -1.12 -18.36 -4.18
N ASN A 141 -0.90 -18.40 -5.49
CA ASN A 141 -0.40 -19.54 -6.27
C ASN A 141 1.04 -19.34 -6.77
N ASN A 142 1.83 -18.48 -6.12
CA ASN A 142 3.21 -18.15 -6.49
C ASN A 142 3.38 -17.47 -7.87
N GLY A 143 2.30 -16.91 -8.43
CA GLY A 143 2.37 -16.13 -9.66
C GLY A 143 3.07 -14.79 -9.41
N THR A 144 4.00 -14.44 -10.28
CA THR A 144 4.74 -13.16 -10.23
C THR A 144 4.25 -12.25 -11.37
N ALA A 145 4.09 -10.96 -11.08
CA ALA A 145 3.81 -9.96 -12.10
C ALA A 145 5.11 -9.54 -12.80
N LEU A 146 5.01 -8.81 -13.92
CA LEU A 146 6.17 -8.46 -14.75
C LEU A 146 7.07 -7.42 -14.07
N TYR A 147 6.49 -6.33 -13.54
CA TYR A 147 7.25 -5.21 -12.97
C TYR A 147 6.51 -4.49 -11.83
N GLY A 148 7.29 -3.96 -10.89
CA GLY A 148 6.85 -3.12 -9.78
C GLY A 148 7.93 -2.13 -9.38
N ALA A 149 7.91 -0.90 -9.92
CA ALA A 149 9.07 0.00 -9.82
C ALA A 149 8.74 1.45 -10.16
N ARG A 150 9.66 2.37 -9.84
CA ARG A 150 9.60 3.80 -10.21
C ARG A 150 8.41 4.50 -9.57
N TYR A 151 8.45 4.58 -8.24
CA TYR A 151 7.42 5.22 -7.43
C TYR A 151 7.96 6.51 -6.82
N SER A 152 7.27 7.62 -7.07
CA SER A 152 7.57 8.93 -6.48
C SER A 152 6.43 9.32 -5.55
N ILE A 153 6.71 9.39 -4.26
CA ILE A 153 5.75 9.73 -3.21
C ILE A 153 6.25 11.00 -2.55
N HIS A 154 5.55 12.11 -2.76
CA HIS A 154 6.01 13.39 -2.22
C HIS A 154 4.91 14.40 -1.93
N ASP A 155 5.14 15.30 -0.98
CA ASP A 155 4.14 16.31 -0.57
C ASP A 155 2.81 15.66 -0.11
N VAL A 156 2.88 14.57 0.64
CA VAL A 156 1.70 13.85 1.17
C VAL A 156 1.61 14.06 2.68
N THR A 157 0.38 14.24 3.20
CA THR A 157 0.11 14.23 4.64
C THR A 157 -0.53 12.91 5.06
N ILE A 158 -0.03 12.30 6.14
CA ILE A 158 -0.54 11.03 6.68
C ILE A 158 -0.74 11.17 8.20
N ASP A 159 -1.97 11.27 8.68
CA ASP A 159 -2.27 11.55 10.09
C ASP A 159 -3.44 10.72 10.65
N ASP A 160 -3.63 10.80 11.97
CA ASP A 160 -4.55 9.95 12.76
C ASP A 160 -4.49 8.47 12.34
N ILE A 161 -3.27 7.94 12.23
CA ILE A 161 -3.01 6.53 12.01
C ILE A 161 -3.08 5.82 13.36
N SER A 162 -3.91 4.78 13.46
CA SER A 162 -4.10 4.09 14.73
C SER A 162 -4.43 2.61 14.58
N ILE A 163 -3.64 1.78 15.27
CA ILE A 163 -3.86 0.34 15.38
C ILE A 163 -5.16 0.07 16.17
N SER A 164 -5.32 0.73 17.32
CA SER A 164 -6.45 0.46 18.22
C SER A 164 -7.79 0.94 17.65
N LYS A 165 -7.81 2.10 16.99
CA LYS A 165 -9.04 2.63 16.39
C LYS A 165 -9.38 1.97 15.06
N TYR A 166 -8.41 1.74 14.19
CA TYR A 166 -8.63 1.33 12.80
C TYR A 166 -8.11 -0.09 12.48
N LYS A 167 -7.73 -0.88 13.48
CA LYS A 167 -7.40 -2.31 13.36
C LYS A 167 -6.38 -2.63 12.25
N GLY A 168 -5.47 -1.69 11.97
CA GLY A 168 -4.45 -1.81 10.92
C GLY A 168 -3.04 -1.96 11.47
N ASN A 169 -2.05 -1.80 10.59
CA ASN A 169 -0.63 -1.97 10.93
C ASN A 169 0.03 -0.76 11.60
N GLY A 170 -0.59 0.42 11.56
CA GLY A 170 -0.11 1.62 12.26
C GLY A 170 1.03 2.39 11.60
N ASN A 171 1.68 1.84 10.58
CA ASN A 171 2.85 2.45 9.94
C ASN A 171 2.48 3.43 8.80
N LEU A 172 3.43 4.30 8.44
CA LEU A 172 3.26 5.24 7.33
C LEU A 172 3.46 4.57 5.97
N VAL A 173 4.59 3.88 5.80
CA VAL A 173 4.95 3.25 4.51
C VAL A 173 5.47 1.84 4.75
N MET A 174 5.04 0.90 3.91
CA MET A 174 5.61 -0.45 3.83
C MET A 174 6.34 -0.61 2.51
N VAL A 175 7.56 -1.16 2.55
CA VAL A 175 8.41 -1.45 1.39
C VAL A 175 8.78 -2.94 1.43
N LEU A 176 8.19 -3.72 0.54
CA LEU A 176 8.29 -5.18 0.55
C LEU A 176 8.59 -5.71 -0.85
N SER A 177 9.60 -6.56 -0.95
CA SER A 177 9.89 -7.38 -2.12
C SER A 177 9.91 -8.86 -1.73
N GLY A 178 9.37 -9.71 -2.60
CA GLY A 178 9.36 -11.16 -2.45
C GLY A 178 9.40 -11.83 -3.81
N TRP A 179 10.13 -11.21 -4.74
CA TRP A 179 10.34 -11.71 -6.10
C TRP A 179 11.81 -12.09 -6.29
N ALA A 180 12.03 -13.29 -6.80
CA ALA A 180 13.37 -13.79 -7.15
C ALA A 180 14.01 -13.03 -8.34
N THR A 181 13.23 -12.24 -9.07
CA THR A 181 13.70 -11.37 -10.17
C THR A 181 12.92 -10.06 -10.15
N ASN A 182 13.50 -8.98 -10.68
CA ASN A 182 12.86 -7.65 -10.72
C ASN A 182 12.41 -7.14 -9.34
N SER A 183 13.30 -7.22 -8.34
CA SER A 183 13.05 -6.70 -6.98
C SER A 183 12.51 -5.26 -7.01
N LEU A 184 11.73 -4.88 -5.99
CA LEU A 184 11.18 -3.53 -5.88
C LEU A 184 12.31 -2.49 -5.95
N ASN A 185 12.19 -1.52 -6.85
CA ASN A 185 13.26 -0.57 -7.11
C ASN A 185 12.77 0.83 -7.51
N ASN A 186 13.70 1.79 -7.38
CA ASN A 186 13.51 3.21 -7.69
C ASN A 186 12.28 3.80 -6.98
N VAL A 187 12.30 3.75 -5.65
CA VAL A 187 11.22 4.27 -4.79
C VAL A 187 11.75 5.49 -4.04
N SER A 188 11.09 6.63 -4.22
CA SER A 188 11.41 7.87 -3.51
C SER A 188 10.25 8.29 -2.63
N VAL A 189 10.51 8.41 -1.32
CA VAL A 189 9.60 9.03 -0.34
C VAL A 189 10.24 10.33 0.12
N ASN A 190 9.69 11.45 -0.34
CA ASN A 190 10.29 12.76 -0.14
C ASN A 190 9.28 13.80 0.33
N HIS A 191 9.63 14.66 1.28
CA HIS A 191 8.77 15.77 1.69
C HIS A 191 7.34 15.35 2.10
N ILE A 192 7.23 14.21 2.79
CA ILE A 192 5.97 13.82 3.44
C ILE A 192 5.92 14.37 4.86
N THR A 193 4.71 14.66 5.34
CA THR A 193 4.43 14.92 6.75
C THR A 193 3.59 13.76 7.29
N GLY A 194 4.05 13.03 8.31
CA GLY A 194 3.25 11.93 8.81
C GLY A 194 3.47 11.50 10.25
N PHE A 195 2.40 11.00 10.85
CA PHE A 195 2.30 10.64 12.26
C PHE A 195 1.78 9.19 12.36
N PRO A 196 2.68 8.18 12.41
CA PRO A 196 2.26 6.79 12.60
C PRO A 196 1.63 6.60 13.98
N ASP A 197 1.03 5.43 14.20
CA ASP A 197 0.64 5.01 15.54
C ASP A 197 1.88 5.02 16.47
N PRO A 198 1.79 5.54 17.71
CA PRO A 198 2.95 5.67 18.61
C PRO A 198 3.72 4.37 18.90
N VAL A 199 3.09 3.21 18.75
CA VAL A 199 3.74 1.90 18.96
C VAL A 199 4.12 1.18 17.65
N ALA A 200 3.89 1.82 16.50
CA ALA A 200 4.21 1.29 15.18
C ALA A 200 5.48 1.93 14.58
N PRO A 201 6.13 1.27 13.61
CA PRO A 201 7.25 1.87 12.90
C PRO A 201 6.79 2.92 11.90
N ILE A 202 7.72 3.79 11.48
CA ILE A 202 7.50 4.66 10.31
C ILE A 202 7.49 3.79 9.06
N LEU A 203 8.52 2.92 8.93
CA LEU A 203 8.73 2.04 7.80
C LEU A 203 8.65 0.57 8.22
N TYR A 204 7.80 -0.20 7.54
CA TYR A 204 7.98 -1.65 7.47
C TYR A 204 8.82 -1.99 6.24
N VAL A 205 9.84 -2.83 6.42
CA VAL A 205 10.74 -3.28 5.36
C VAL A 205 10.80 -4.80 5.33
N GLY A 206 10.81 -5.38 4.13
CA GLY A 206 11.01 -6.81 3.97
C GLY A 206 11.56 -7.21 2.61
N ASN A 207 12.49 -8.14 2.63
CA ASN A 207 12.91 -8.92 1.46
C ASN A 207 13.51 -10.25 1.95
N SER A 208 13.39 -11.31 1.16
CA SER A 208 14.13 -12.54 1.48
C SER A 208 15.63 -12.30 1.27
N ILE A 209 16.48 -12.81 2.17
CA ILE A 209 17.94 -12.78 1.98
C ILE A 209 18.41 -13.62 0.78
N THR A 210 17.53 -14.48 0.24
CA THR A 210 17.80 -15.28 -0.96
C THR A 210 17.38 -14.58 -2.25
N ASP A 211 16.57 -13.54 -2.16
CA ASP A 211 16.12 -12.76 -3.31
C ASP A 211 17.10 -11.62 -3.61
N PRO A 212 17.16 -11.11 -4.85
CA PRO A 212 17.93 -9.91 -5.15
C PRO A 212 17.53 -8.76 -4.21
N PRO A 213 18.48 -7.96 -3.71
CA PRO A 213 18.16 -6.81 -2.88
C PRO A 213 17.28 -5.82 -3.63
N MET A 214 16.47 -5.06 -2.89
CA MET A 214 15.81 -3.88 -3.44
C MET A 214 16.86 -2.81 -3.75
N TYR A 215 16.57 -1.82 -4.59
CA TYR A 215 17.57 -0.78 -4.90
C TYR A 215 16.97 0.56 -5.28
N GLY A 216 17.77 1.62 -5.12
CA GLY A 216 17.33 2.98 -5.42
C GLY A 216 16.17 3.47 -4.54
N PHE A 217 16.19 3.10 -3.25
CA PHE A 217 15.26 3.61 -2.26
C PHE A 217 15.79 4.90 -1.62
N THR A 218 14.95 5.93 -1.53
CA THR A 218 15.27 7.16 -0.81
C THR A 218 14.14 7.57 0.13
N PHE A 219 14.51 7.99 1.34
CA PHE A 219 13.59 8.55 2.34
C PHE A 219 14.20 9.84 2.88
N THR A 220 13.77 10.99 2.36
CA THR A 220 14.47 12.27 2.55
C THR A 220 13.50 13.43 2.76
N ASN A 221 13.93 14.48 3.47
CA ASN A 221 13.15 15.72 3.69
C ASN A 221 11.77 15.49 4.33
N ASN A 222 11.59 14.42 5.10
CA ASN A 222 10.29 14.04 5.68
C ASN A 222 10.16 14.60 7.10
N LEU A 223 8.99 15.13 7.44
CA LEU A 223 8.61 15.47 8.80
C LEU A 223 7.78 14.32 9.38
N VAL A 224 8.39 13.51 10.24
CA VAL A 224 7.73 12.35 10.84
C VAL A 224 7.93 12.32 12.34
N SER A 225 6.94 11.80 13.06
CA SER A 225 7.07 11.63 14.51
C SER A 225 8.23 10.73 14.89
N GLN A 226 8.86 11.01 16.02
CA GLN A 226 9.75 10.07 16.68
C GLN A 226 8.92 8.88 17.18
N VAL A 227 9.35 7.67 16.83
CA VAL A 227 8.79 6.41 17.34
C VAL A 227 9.91 5.55 17.89
N LEU A 228 9.57 4.56 18.72
CA LEU A 228 10.56 3.70 19.37
C LEU A 228 11.37 2.87 18.36
N TYR A 229 10.71 2.36 17.31
CA TYR A 229 11.31 1.51 16.28
C TYR A 229 11.02 2.09 14.90
N PRO A 230 11.82 3.04 14.38
CA PRO A 230 11.46 3.78 13.17
C PRO A 230 11.43 2.94 11.90
N VAL A 231 12.23 1.88 11.83
CA VAL A 231 12.25 0.90 10.74
C VAL A 231 12.15 -0.49 11.35
N TRP A 232 11.20 -1.31 10.87
CA TRP A 232 10.99 -2.66 11.41
C TRP A 232 10.70 -3.68 10.32
N THR A 233 10.87 -4.96 10.66
CA THR A 233 10.62 -6.09 9.76
C THR A 233 9.14 -6.29 9.46
N THR A 234 8.82 -6.69 8.23
CA THR A 234 7.50 -7.26 7.86
C THR A 234 7.28 -8.69 8.40
N GLY A 235 8.20 -9.24 9.20
CA GLY A 235 8.17 -10.62 9.70
C GLY A 235 9.08 -11.56 8.92
N GLY A 236 8.93 -12.87 9.09
CA GLY A 236 9.77 -13.89 8.41
C GLY A 236 11.04 -14.28 9.17
N GLY A 237 11.35 -13.65 10.29
CA GLY A 237 12.50 -14.01 11.12
C GLY A 237 13.83 -13.79 10.40
N THR A 238 14.81 -14.66 10.64
CA THR A 238 16.19 -14.50 10.14
C THR A 238 16.35 -14.66 8.62
N SER A 239 15.33 -15.15 7.91
CA SER A 239 15.33 -15.17 6.44
C SER A 239 14.96 -13.83 5.81
N ASN A 240 14.53 -12.84 6.61
CA ASN A 240 14.27 -11.49 6.14
C ASN A 240 15.52 -10.61 6.32
N CYS A 241 15.88 -9.85 5.29
CA CYS A 241 16.97 -8.87 5.33
C CYS A 241 16.77 -7.83 6.45
N ALA A 242 15.53 -7.55 6.82
CA ALA A 242 15.16 -6.59 7.86
C ALA A 242 15.11 -7.20 9.27
N SER A 243 15.69 -8.38 9.49
CA SER A 243 15.59 -9.12 10.76
C SER A 243 16.28 -8.44 11.96
N SER A 244 17.15 -7.46 11.72
CA SER A 244 17.73 -6.61 12.76
C SER A 244 16.72 -5.59 13.30
N ASP A 245 16.90 -5.16 14.55
CA ASP A 245 16.19 -4.04 15.19
C ASP A 245 16.90 -2.68 14.99
N VAL A 246 18.00 -2.64 14.22
CA VAL A 246 18.81 -1.44 13.98
C VAL A 246 18.53 -0.89 12.57
N PRO A 247 17.96 0.33 12.44
CA PRO A 247 17.55 0.88 11.14
C PRO A 247 18.64 0.90 10.07
N ILE A 248 19.87 1.34 10.39
CA ILE A 248 20.96 1.42 9.41
C ILE A 248 21.40 0.02 8.94
N THR A 249 21.32 -0.99 9.82
CA THR A 249 21.60 -2.39 9.47
C THR A 249 20.54 -2.92 8.51
N ILE A 250 19.25 -2.64 8.78
CA ILE A 250 18.15 -3.01 7.88
C ILE A 250 18.35 -2.37 6.50
N VAL A 251 18.64 -1.07 6.44
CA VAL A 251 18.81 -0.37 5.17
C VAL A 251 19.95 -0.97 4.34
N ASN A 252 21.11 -1.20 4.95
CA ASN A 252 22.27 -1.77 4.26
C ASN A 252 22.07 -3.24 3.85
N ALA A 253 21.25 -3.99 4.58
CA ALA A 253 20.98 -5.40 4.28
C ALA A 253 19.90 -5.58 3.20
N CYS A 254 18.91 -4.68 3.16
CA CYS A 254 17.75 -4.80 2.28
C CYS A 254 17.90 -4.04 0.96
N PHE A 255 18.73 -3.00 0.92
CA PHE A 255 18.86 -2.10 -0.23
C PHE A 255 20.30 -2.00 -0.74
N THR A 256 20.45 -1.84 -2.05
CA THR A 256 21.70 -1.46 -2.73
C THR A 256 21.58 -0.14 -3.47
#